data_AF-A0AAJ0EM38-F1
#
_entry.id   AF-A0AAJ0EM38-F1
#
_cell.length_a   1.000
_cell.length_b   1.000
_cell.length_c   1.000
_cell.angle_alpha   90.00
_cell.angle_beta   90.00
_cell.angle_gamma   90.00
#
_symmetry.space_group_name_H-M   'P 1'
#
loop_
_entity.id
_entity.type
_entity.pdbx_description
1 polymer ?
#
loop_
_entity_poly.entity_id
_entity_poly.type
_entity_poly.pdbx_seq_one_letter_code
_entity_poly.pdbx_strand_id
1 'polypeptide(L)'
;MGFCFSKSQPHRGHELDFGHVPVGNASHTIGHTHSGSQAPLFFPSDEALPAYPAEERSKANTIRLVQEANKENAFRPLRQKGYQAYMDENPKQDAEARSCIEFVGAFLRLLAEAYGCEMSFFFTSCSNSDGVYVSEAKFQKAQALDQLFETSPGTKLQQINLVIDENKKKSAMERMSDDEMHKQLLDHIREEKIGFWEGWRARSLTIEQLLTVYKKAIEKAEAQPKLRNSIRFTIERSIALQSRLSNNKTSHPTNIILLAASPLEPKEVEQIKKRLKAVKGGGSEFSIQVVLFDGNLSKDVARFHRQLDEQQSGARDIYSTISFNEAKLLSKGLSSLALKTILNGHSKEVARTKLSADQKYGIHGGASLNLPAVAELQKALGLETSRPEEQTLVFGDVQAPVVDLKEAGDGKV
;
A
#
# COMPACT_ATOMS: atom_id res chain seq x y z
N MET A 1 45.80 -41.62 -16.45
CA MET A 1 46.75 -40.98 -17.39
C MET A 1 46.07 -39.74 -17.93
N GLY A 2 46.52 -38.56 -17.50
CA GLY A 2 45.96 -37.28 -17.91
C GLY A 2 46.65 -36.76 -19.16
N PHE A 3 45.89 -36.04 -19.99
CA PHE A 3 46.47 -35.15 -20.98
C PHE A 3 45.81 -33.77 -20.88
N CYS A 4 46.68 -32.81 -20.63
CA CYS A 4 46.45 -31.38 -20.64
C CYS A 4 46.20 -30.91 -22.08
N PHE A 5 45.31 -29.93 -22.27
CA PHE A 5 45.44 -29.01 -23.39
C PHE A 5 45.45 -27.56 -22.90
N SER A 6 46.48 -26.89 -23.39
CA SER A 6 46.96 -25.56 -23.06
C SER A 6 46.17 -24.45 -23.73
N LYS A 7 46.25 -23.29 -23.08
CA LYS A 7 45.77 -21.96 -23.48
C LYS A 7 46.15 -21.53 -24.90
N SER A 8 45.32 -20.65 -25.46
CA SER A 8 45.73 -19.56 -26.34
C SER A 8 44.92 -18.28 -26.03
N GLN A 9 45.62 -17.26 -25.52
CA GLN A 9 45.39 -15.82 -25.76
C GLN A 9 46.60 -15.38 -26.63
N PRO A 10 46.57 -14.28 -27.43
CA PRO A 10 45.95 -12.99 -27.09
C PRO A 10 45.39 -12.16 -28.29
N HIS A 11 44.77 -11.01 -28.03
CA HIS A 11 45.26 -9.72 -28.54
C HIS A 11 44.58 -8.52 -27.86
N ARG A 12 45.43 -7.52 -27.62
CA ARG A 12 45.19 -6.22 -26.97
C ARG A 12 44.42 -5.27 -27.90
N GLY A 13 43.59 -4.42 -27.30
CA GLY A 13 43.09 -3.18 -27.89
C GLY A 13 43.05 -2.08 -26.83
N HIS A 14 44.04 -1.19 -26.92
CA HIS A 14 44.22 0.16 -26.37
C HIS A 14 43.39 0.71 -25.20
N GLU A 15 44.15 1.16 -24.20
CA GLU A 15 43.81 2.14 -23.14
C GLU A 15 43.37 3.49 -23.72
N LEU A 16 42.48 4.16 -22.97
CA LEU A 16 42.53 5.62 -22.79
C LEU A 16 42.52 5.93 -21.30
N ASP A 17 43.65 6.50 -20.90
CA ASP A 17 44.04 7.01 -19.60
C ASP A 17 43.44 8.42 -19.40
N PHE A 18 42.81 8.64 -18.25
CA PHE A 18 42.55 9.98 -17.72
C PHE A 18 42.84 9.98 -16.22
N GLY A 19 44.13 10.11 -15.88
CA GLY A 19 44.60 11.17 -14.99
C GLY A 19 44.28 11.01 -13.51
N HIS A 20 45.15 10.28 -12.81
CA HIS A 20 45.38 10.47 -11.38
C HIS A 20 46.23 11.74 -11.13
N VAL A 21 45.77 12.60 -10.22
CA VAL A 21 46.65 13.51 -9.46
C VAL A 21 46.64 13.04 -7.99
N PRO A 22 47.82 12.81 -7.38
CA PRO A 22 47.93 12.33 -6.01
C PRO A 22 48.01 13.50 -5.03
N VAL A 23 47.35 13.40 -3.87
CA VAL A 23 47.67 14.26 -2.73
C VAL A 23 47.70 13.44 -1.44
N GLY A 24 48.93 13.16 -1.00
CA GLY A 24 49.40 13.46 0.36
C GLY A 24 48.81 12.70 1.53
N ASN A 25 49.52 11.65 1.96
CA ASN A 25 49.51 11.17 3.34
C ASN A 25 50.01 12.27 4.29
N ALA A 26 49.26 12.55 5.35
CA ALA A 26 49.78 13.13 6.57
C ALA A 26 49.17 12.40 7.78
N SER A 27 49.96 11.53 8.37
CA SER A 27 49.73 11.00 9.72
C SER A 27 49.85 12.14 10.73
N HIS A 28 48.83 12.33 11.56
CA HIS A 28 48.96 13.05 12.82
C HIS A 28 48.33 12.23 13.95
N THR A 29 49.22 11.70 14.79
CA THR A 29 48.98 11.21 16.14
C THR A 29 48.80 12.40 17.09
N ILE A 30 47.58 12.64 17.59
CA ILE A 30 47.22 13.38 18.81
C ILE A 30 45.82 12.85 19.16
N GLY A 31 45.44 12.36 20.34
CA GLY A 31 45.81 12.59 21.72
C GLY A 31 44.49 12.48 22.48
N HIS A 32 44.41 11.57 23.46
CA HIS A 32 43.23 11.42 24.30
C HIS A 32 43.04 12.66 25.18
N THR A 33 41.94 13.40 25.03
CA THR A 33 41.36 14.23 26.10
C THR A 33 39.90 14.62 25.81
N HIS A 34 39.05 14.23 26.76
CA HIS A 34 37.81 14.87 27.27
C HIS A 34 36.62 15.29 26.39
N SER A 35 35.47 15.14 27.05
CA SER A 35 34.24 15.93 26.93
C SER A 35 33.21 15.41 25.93
N GLY A 36 32.31 14.56 26.44
CA GLY A 36 31.03 14.27 25.82
C GLY A 36 30.18 15.54 25.78
N SER A 37 30.27 16.28 24.68
CA SER A 37 29.30 17.32 24.33
C SER A 37 28.03 16.63 23.85
N GLN A 38 27.06 16.49 24.75
CA GLN A 38 25.68 16.22 24.37
C GLN A 38 25.18 17.43 23.57
N ALA A 39 24.77 17.20 22.33
CA ALA A 39 24.00 18.19 21.59
C ALA A 39 22.75 18.54 22.42
N PRO A 40 22.45 19.82 22.65
CA PRO A 40 21.25 20.20 23.40
C PRO A 40 20.02 19.73 22.60
N LEU A 41 19.22 18.88 23.23
CA LEU A 41 17.83 18.67 22.86
C LEU A 41 17.13 20.02 22.96
N PHE A 42 16.87 20.66 21.83
CA PHE A 42 15.96 21.78 21.74
C PHE A 42 14.56 21.28 22.05
N PHE A 43 14.18 21.36 23.34
CA PHE A 43 12.78 21.44 23.71
C PHE A 43 12.35 22.88 23.43
N PRO A 44 11.39 23.14 22.52
CA PRO A 44 10.80 24.46 22.46
C PRO A 44 10.20 24.75 23.84
N SER A 45 10.60 25.90 24.38
CA SER A 45 10.13 26.46 25.64
C SER A 45 8.60 26.47 25.69
N ASP A 46 8.08 26.31 26.91
CA ASP A 46 6.67 26.28 27.35
C ASP A 46 5.92 27.62 27.07
N GLU A 47 6.10 28.21 25.89
CA GLU A 47 5.22 29.26 25.41
C GLU A 47 3.87 28.62 25.11
N ALA A 48 2.91 28.90 25.99
CA ALA A 48 1.51 28.52 25.82
C ALA A 48 1.07 28.95 24.40
N LEU A 49 0.90 27.95 23.53
CA LEU A 49 0.37 28.16 22.19
C LEU A 49 -0.95 28.95 22.31
N PRO A 50 -1.20 29.91 21.40
CA PRO A 50 -2.46 30.65 21.40
C PRO A 50 -3.62 29.66 21.48
N ALA A 51 -4.59 29.93 22.35
CA ALA A 51 -5.73 29.04 22.54
C ALA A 51 -6.68 29.15 21.34
N TYR A 52 -6.30 28.59 20.20
CA TYR A 52 -7.16 28.49 19.03
C TYR A 52 -8.38 27.62 19.35
N PRO A 53 -9.53 27.83 18.68
CA PRO A 53 -10.61 26.85 18.66
C PRO A 53 -10.08 25.47 18.27
N ALA A 54 -10.65 24.41 18.84
CA ALA A 54 -10.15 23.03 18.66
C ALA A 54 -10.04 22.63 17.17
N GLU A 55 -10.94 23.15 16.35
CA GLU A 55 -10.99 22.98 14.89
C GLU A 55 -9.78 23.57 14.16
N GLU A 56 -9.40 24.80 14.50
CA GLU A 56 -8.24 25.48 13.90
C GLU A 56 -6.92 24.81 14.34
N ARG A 57 -6.89 24.23 15.55
CA ARG A 57 -5.74 23.45 16.01
C ARG A 57 -5.52 22.20 15.16
N SER A 58 -6.57 21.41 14.91
CA SER A 58 -6.48 20.17 14.12
C SER A 58 -5.89 20.40 12.73
N LYS A 59 -6.35 21.47 12.09
CA LYS A 59 -5.86 21.95 10.79
C LYS A 59 -4.40 22.38 10.83
N ALA A 60 -4.03 23.24 11.80
CA ALA A 60 -2.66 23.70 11.98
C ALA A 60 -1.68 22.55 12.25
N ASN A 61 -2.09 21.56 13.05
CA ASN A 61 -1.31 20.36 13.33
C ASN A 61 -1.05 19.52 12.08
N THR A 62 -2.06 19.37 11.22
CA THR A 62 -1.91 18.66 9.95
C THR A 62 -0.93 19.40 9.03
N ILE A 63 -1.02 20.73 8.92
CA ILE A 63 -0.08 21.55 8.15
C ILE A 63 1.34 21.38 8.70
N ARG A 64 1.52 21.41 10.03
CA ARG A 64 2.82 21.21 10.68
C ARG A 64 3.39 19.82 10.40
N LEU A 65 2.59 18.77 10.53
CA LEU A 65 2.96 17.40 10.17
C LEU A 65 3.50 17.33 8.74
N VAL A 66 2.80 17.96 7.79
CA VAL A 66 3.23 17.98 6.39
C VAL A 66 4.54 18.74 6.21
N GLN A 67 4.72 19.90 6.87
CA GLN A 67 5.98 20.64 6.80
C GLN A 67 7.16 19.84 7.37
N GLU A 68 6.96 19.17 8.51
CA GLU A 68 7.98 18.32 9.13
C GLU A 68 8.31 17.12 8.24
N ALA A 69 7.30 16.42 7.72
CA ALA A 69 7.49 15.30 6.80
C ALA A 69 8.18 15.74 5.48
N ASN A 70 7.91 16.95 4.99
CA ASN A 70 8.56 17.50 3.80
C ASN A 70 10.06 17.72 4.05
N LYS A 71 10.44 18.27 5.21
CA LYS A 71 11.85 18.43 5.62
C LYS A 71 12.58 17.09 5.70
N GLU A 72 11.87 16.01 6.03
CA GLU A 72 12.41 14.65 6.08
C GLU A 72 12.43 13.92 4.73
N ASN A 73 12.06 14.61 3.63
CA ASN A 73 11.91 14.05 2.29
C ASN A 73 10.85 12.93 2.17
N ALA A 74 9.83 12.92 3.03
CA ALA A 74 8.80 11.88 3.04
C ALA A 74 8.02 11.77 1.72
N PHE A 75 7.85 12.89 1.00
CA PHE A 75 6.99 12.97 -0.18
C PHE A 75 7.71 12.70 -1.50
N ARG A 76 9.05 12.53 -1.50
CA ARG A 76 9.85 12.32 -2.71
C ARG A 76 9.28 11.22 -3.64
N PRO A 77 8.82 10.05 -3.15
CA PRO A 77 8.35 9.00 -4.04
C PRO A 77 6.96 9.26 -4.64
N LEU A 78 6.18 10.22 -4.12
CA LEU A 78 4.86 10.57 -4.66
C LEU A 78 4.93 11.11 -6.11
N ARG A 79 6.09 11.59 -6.59
CA ARG A 79 6.30 11.98 -8.01
C ARG A 79 6.75 10.85 -8.91
N GLN A 80 7.25 9.76 -8.33
CA GLN A 80 8.02 8.75 -9.04
C GLN A 80 7.26 7.44 -9.19
N LYS A 81 6.15 7.29 -8.47
CA LYS A 81 5.45 6.02 -8.30
C LYS A 81 3.94 6.21 -8.34
N GLY A 82 3.24 5.20 -8.85
CA GLY A 82 1.82 5.05 -8.63
C GLY A 82 1.54 4.53 -7.21
N TYR A 83 0.39 4.92 -6.64
CA TYR A 83 -0.05 4.47 -5.33
C TYR A 83 -1.43 3.82 -5.42
N GLN A 84 -1.61 2.70 -4.71
CA GLN A 84 -2.92 2.10 -4.50
C GLN A 84 -3.18 2.00 -2.99
N ALA A 85 -4.20 2.70 -2.51
CA ALA A 85 -4.63 2.67 -1.12
C ALA A 85 -5.84 1.75 -0.98
N TYR A 86 -5.69 0.67 -0.21
CA TYR A 86 -6.78 -0.26 0.11
C TYR A 86 -7.28 0.06 1.52
N MET A 87 -8.58 0.27 1.66
CA MET A 87 -9.22 0.54 2.94
C MET A 87 -9.99 -0.68 3.38
N ASP A 88 -9.63 -1.25 4.53
CA ASP A 88 -10.28 -2.46 5.05
C ASP A 88 -11.72 -2.20 5.47
N GLU A 89 -12.67 -2.77 4.75
CA GLU A 89 -14.11 -2.60 4.97
C GLU A 89 -14.77 -3.71 5.80
N ASN A 90 -14.01 -4.44 6.61
CA ASN A 90 -14.59 -5.51 7.44
C ASN A 90 -15.64 -4.95 8.43
N PRO A 91 -16.91 -5.39 8.35
CA PRO A 91 -18.01 -4.87 9.15
C PRO A 91 -17.91 -5.22 10.65
N LYS A 92 -16.97 -6.10 11.03
CA LYS A 92 -16.74 -6.47 12.43
C LYS A 92 -15.66 -5.63 13.13
N GLN A 93 -15.00 -4.71 12.42
CA GLN A 93 -14.05 -3.79 13.03
C GLN A 93 -14.75 -2.91 14.07
N ASP A 94 -14.02 -2.50 15.11
CA ASP A 94 -14.54 -1.52 16.06
C ASP A 94 -14.58 -0.10 15.46
N ALA A 95 -15.28 0.81 16.15
CA ALA A 95 -15.48 2.18 15.69
C ALA A 95 -14.18 3.01 15.67
N GLU A 96 -13.23 2.74 16.56
CA GLU A 96 -11.96 3.48 16.62
C GLU A 96 -11.08 3.11 15.44
N ALA A 97 -10.99 1.82 15.11
CA ALA A 97 -10.28 1.31 13.95
C ALA A 97 -10.85 1.87 12.64
N ARG A 98 -12.17 1.89 12.49
CA ARG A 98 -12.84 2.53 11.33
C ARG A 98 -12.49 4.01 11.25
N SER A 99 -12.56 4.74 12.37
CA SER A 99 -12.21 6.16 12.42
C SER A 99 -10.75 6.41 12.02
N CYS A 100 -9.83 5.51 12.40
CA CYS A 100 -8.43 5.57 11.97
C CYS A 100 -8.25 5.30 10.48
N ILE A 101 -8.95 4.30 9.93
CA ILE A 101 -8.95 4.00 8.49
C ILE A 101 -9.47 5.21 7.69
N GLU A 102 -10.60 5.78 8.11
CA GLU A 102 -11.18 6.99 7.51
C GLU A 102 -10.21 8.17 7.58
N PHE A 103 -9.61 8.40 8.75
CA PHE A 103 -8.63 9.48 8.94
C PHE A 103 -7.44 9.34 7.98
N VAL A 104 -6.75 8.20 8.02
CA VAL A 104 -5.54 8.00 7.22
C VAL A 104 -5.89 7.98 5.73
N GLY A 105 -7.02 7.37 5.35
CA GLY A 105 -7.51 7.36 3.96
C GLY A 105 -7.80 8.77 3.43
N ALA A 106 -8.55 9.58 4.19
CA ALA A 106 -8.86 10.96 3.81
C ALA A 106 -7.59 11.83 3.71
N PHE A 107 -6.67 11.66 4.66
CA PHE A 107 -5.39 12.37 4.63
C PHE A 107 -4.53 11.97 3.42
N LEU A 108 -4.43 10.68 3.09
CA LEU A 108 -3.73 10.20 1.90
C LEU A 108 -4.35 10.75 0.61
N ARG A 109 -5.67 10.81 0.52
CA ARG A 109 -6.38 11.38 -0.64
C ARG A 109 -6.01 12.84 -0.82
N LEU A 110 -6.05 13.59 0.28
CA LEU A 110 -5.79 15.01 0.29
C LEU A 110 -4.32 15.30 -0.07
N LEU A 111 -3.38 14.51 0.44
CA LEU A 111 -1.97 14.55 0.02
C LEU A 111 -1.81 14.26 -1.47
N ALA A 112 -2.50 13.25 -1.98
CA ALA A 112 -2.41 12.88 -3.39
C ALA A 112 -2.91 14.00 -4.31
N GLU A 113 -4.02 14.64 -3.96
CA GLU A 113 -4.55 15.81 -4.68
C GLU A 113 -3.61 17.01 -4.60
N ALA A 114 -3.14 17.37 -3.39
CA ALA A 114 -2.25 18.50 -3.19
C ALA A 114 -0.92 18.33 -3.96
N TYR A 115 -0.40 17.11 -4.01
CA TYR A 115 0.89 16.80 -4.64
C TYR A 115 0.77 16.43 -6.13
N GLY A 116 -0.44 16.26 -6.66
CA GLY A 116 -0.67 15.77 -8.03
C GLY A 116 -0.23 14.31 -8.24
N CYS A 117 -0.25 13.50 -7.18
CA CYS A 117 0.19 12.10 -7.21
C CYS A 117 -0.87 11.20 -7.85
N GLU A 118 -0.43 10.21 -8.64
CA GLU A 118 -1.30 9.13 -9.12
C GLU A 118 -1.60 8.16 -7.98
N MET A 119 -2.69 8.42 -7.25
CA MET A 119 -3.19 7.52 -6.20
C MET A 119 -4.60 7.07 -6.52
N SER A 120 -4.86 5.78 -6.36
CA SER A 120 -6.20 5.19 -6.48
C SER A 120 -6.61 4.50 -5.19
N PHE A 121 -7.87 4.65 -4.81
CA PHE A 121 -8.48 4.04 -3.64
C PHE A 121 -9.25 2.78 -4.03
N PHE A 122 -9.12 1.73 -3.23
CA PHE A 122 -9.72 0.43 -3.46
C PHE A 122 -10.39 -0.09 -2.20
N PHE A 123 -11.44 -0.87 -2.41
CA PHE A 123 -12.14 -1.65 -1.39
C PHE A 123 -12.22 -3.08 -1.91
N THR A 124 -12.31 -4.09 -1.04
CA THR A 124 -12.28 -5.51 -1.48
C THR A 124 -13.65 -6.08 -1.84
N SER A 125 -14.71 -5.37 -1.46
CA SER A 125 -16.11 -5.75 -1.63
C SER A 125 -16.87 -4.77 -2.53
N CYS A 126 -16.23 -3.68 -2.95
CA CYS A 126 -16.81 -2.66 -3.82
C CYS A 126 -15.79 -2.23 -4.89
N SER A 127 -16.13 -2.43 -6.16
CA SER A 127 -15.37 -1.99 -7.34
C SER A 127 -15.95 -0.68 -7.89
N ASN A 128 -15.10 0.12 -8.54
CA ASN A 128 -15.55 1.32 -9.25
C ASN A 128 -16.10 0.94 -10.63
N SER A 129 -17.41 0.69 -10.73
CA SER A 129 -18.10 0.37 -11.99
C SER A 129 -18.04 1.51 -13.01
N ASP A 130 -17.96 2.76 -12.54
CA ASP A 130 -18.03 3.95 -13.38
C ASP A 130 -16.67 4.30 -14.01
N GLY A 131 -15.58 3.72 -13.49
CA GLY A 131 -14.22 3.94 -13.96
C GLY A 131 -13.80 3.08 -15.15
N VAL A 132 -14.64 2.13 -15.58
CA VAL A 132 -14.20 1.07 -16.49
C VAL A 132 -14.42 1.46 -17.96
N TYR A 133 -13.34 1.87 -18.64
CA TYR A 133 -13.27 1.85 -20.11
C TYR A 133 -13.04 0.41 -20.59
N VAL A 134 -14.07 -0.42 -20.50
CA VAL A 134 -14.04 -1.79 -21.04
C VAL A 134 -14.94 -1.90 -22.25
N SER A 135 -14.56 -2.77 -23.19
CA SER A 135 -15.47 -3.24 -24.24
C SER A 135 -16.78 -3.71 -23.64
N GLU A 136 -17.90 -3.52 -24.34
CA GLU A 136 -19.25 -3.94 -23.91
C GLU A 136 -19.30 -5.38 -23.34
N ALA A 137 -18.63 -6.33 -23.97
CA ALA A 137 -18.57 -7.73 -23.50
C ALA A 137 -17.90 -7.88 -22.11
N LYS A 138 -16.85 -7.10 -21.84
CA LYS A 138 -16.15 -7.08 -20.55
C LYS A 138 -16.97 -6.35 -19.49
N PHE A 139 -17.71 -5.30 -19.87
CA PHE A 139 -18.67 -4.64 -18.98
C PHE A 139 -19.78 -5.60 -18.54
N GLN A 140 -20.39 -6.32 -19.48
CA GLN A 140 -21.42 -7.32 -19.19
C GLN A 140 -20.90 -8.44 -18.29
N LYS A 141 -19.67 -8.93 -18.53
CA LYS A 141 -19.03 -9.92 -17.64
C LYS A 141 -18.82 -9.36 -16.24
N ALA A 142 -18.33 -8.13 -16.10
CA ALA A 142 -18.13 -7.49 -14.80
C ALA A 142 -19.46 -7.34 -14.04
N GLN A 143 -20.52 -6.88 -14.71
CA GLN A 143 -21.86 -6.75 -14.13
C GLN A 143 -22.44 -8.10 -13.71
N ALA A 144 -22.26 -9.16 -14.51
CA ALA A 144 -22.68 -10.50 -14.14
C ALA A 144 -21.93 -11.01 -12.90
N LEU A 145 -20.62 -10.75 -12.80
CA LEU A 145 -19.83 -11.10 -11.62
C LEU A 145 -20.26 -10.30 -10.37
N ASP A 146 -20.64 -9.03 -10.52
CA ASP A 146 -21.19 -8.22 -9.44
C ASP A 146 -22.52 -8.80 -8.92
N GLN A 147 -23.45 -9.15 -9.83
CA GLN A 147 -24.72 -9.76 -9.47
C GLN A 147 -24.52 -11.11 -8.77
N LEU A 148 -23.63 -11.94 -9.30
CA LEU A 148 -23.30 -13.24 -8.69
C LEU A 148 -22.68 -13.07 -7.29
N PHE A 149 -21.84 -12.04 -7.10
CA PHE A 149 -21.21 -11.74 -5.82
C PHE A 149 -22.24 -11.33 -4.75
N GLU A 150 -23.40 -10.81 -5.14
CA GLU A 150 -24.48 -10.38 -4.24
C GLU A 150 -25.49 -11.51 -3.93
N THR A 151 -25.32 -12.70 -4.51
CA THR A 151 -26.26 -13.82 -4.31
C THR A 151 -26.20 -14.42 -2.91
N SER A 152 -27.32 -14.99 -2.46
CA SER A 152 -27.41 -15.74 -1.19
C SER A 152 -27.13 -17.23 -1.40
N PRO A 153 -26.78 -17.97 -0.33
CA PRO A 153 -26.76 -19.43 -0.35
C PRO A 153 -28.09 -20.00 -0.87
N GLY A 154 -28.05 -20.98 -1.77
CA GLY A 154 -29.24 -21.59 -2.38
C GLY A 154 -29.76 -20.92 -3.67
N THR A 155 -29.18 -19.80 -4.10
CA THR A 155 -29.46 -19.24 -5.44
C THR A 155 -29.01 -20.25 -6.50
N LYS A 156 -29.92 -20.64 -7.42
CA LYS A 156 -29.71 -21.77 -8.34
C LYS A 156 -28.39 -21.63 -9.11
N LEU A 157 -27.55 -22.67 -9.00
CA LEU A 157 -26.25 -22.85 -9.67
C LEU A 157 -26.29 -22.74 -11.21
N GLN A 158 -27.46 -22.58 -11.84
CA GLN A 158 -27.60 -22.45 -13.29
C GLN A 158 -26.89 -21.22 -13.88
N GLN A 159 -26.67 -20.16 -13.08
CA GLN A 159 -25.87 -19.00 -13.51
C GLN A 159 -24.35 -19.25 -13.41
N ILE A 160 -23.91 -20.31 -12.73
CA ILE A 160 -22.49 -20.63 -12.49
C ILE A 160 -21.86 -21.32 -13.70
N ASN A 161 -22.66 -22.02 -14.51
CA ASN A 161 -22.22 -22.65 -15.76
C ASN A 161 -21.73 -21.64 -16.81
N LEU A 162 -21.96 -20.33 -16.60
CA LEU A 162 -21.43 -19.25 -17.43
C LEU A 162 -19.97 -18.89 -17.11
N VAL A 163 -19.44 -19.27 -15.95
CA VAL A 163 -18.14 -18.76 -15.45
C VAL A 163 -17.13 -19.87 -15.15
N ILE A 164 -17.56 -21.07 -14.75
CA ILE A 164 -16.65 -22.15 -14.36
C ILE A 164 -16.46 -23.15 -15.50
N ASP A 165 -15.22 -23.34 -15.95
CA ASP A 165 -14.86 -24.40 -16.91
C ASP A 165 -15.11 -25.79 -16.30
N GLU A 166 -16.14 -26.47 -16.81
CA GLU A 166 -16.87 -27.54 -16.11
C GLU A 166 -16.10 -28.85 -15.90
N ASN A 167 -15.00 -29.08 -16.62
CA ASN A 167 -14.48 -30.44 -16.78
C ASN A 167 -13.61 -30.99 -15.62
N LYS A 168 -13.19 -30.16 -14.66
CA LYS A 168 -12.34 -30.62 -13.52
C LYS A 168 -12.95 -30.46 -12.12
N LYS A 169 -14.08 -29.77 -11.95
CA LYS A 169 -14.64 -29.44 -10.62
C LYS A 169 -15.95 -30.15 -10.26
N LYS A 170 -16.67 -30.72 -11.22
CA LYS A 170 -18.00 -31.33 -11.01
C LYS A 170 -18.01 -32.44 -9.94
N SER A 171 -17.06 -33.38 -9.97
CA SER A 171 -17.02 -34.50 -9.02
C SER A 171 -16.61 -34.13 -7.59
N ALA A 172 -15.89 -33.02 -7.41
CA ALA A 172 -15.52 -32.51 -6.11
C ALA A 172 -16.66 -31.71 -5.46
N MET A 173 -17.42 -30.95 -6.26
CA MET A 173 -18.55 -30.13 -5.79
C MET A 173 -19.76 -30.97 -5.36
N GLU A 174 -20.03 -32.12 -6.00
CA GLU A 174 -21.15 -33.01 -5.66
C GLU A 174 -21.11 -33.55 -4.21
N ARG A 175 -19.96 -33.48 -3.53
CA ARG A 175 -19.80 -33.95 -2.14
C ARG A 175 -19.77 -32.82 -1.12
N MET A 176 -19.84 -31.56 -1.55
CA MET A 176 -19.73 -30.40 -0.67
C MET A 176 -21.11 -29.96 -0.19
N SER A 177 -21.16 -29.39 1.01
CA SER A 177 -22.37 -28.70 1.47
C SER A 177 -22.66 -27.47 0.60
N ASP A 178 -23.92 -27.06 0.51
CA ASP A 178 -24.32 -25.83 -0.20
C ASP A 178 -23.54 -24.61 0.28
N ASP A 179 -23.20 -24.57 1.58
CA ASP A 179 -22.40 -23.52 2.20
C ASP A 179 -20.95 -23.50 1.73
N GLU A 180 -20.31 -24.66 1.64
CA GLU A 180 -18.94 -24.78 1.12
C GLU A 180 -18.88 -24.48 -0.38
N MET A 181 -19.87 -24.92 -1.14
CA MET A 181 -19.98 -24.59 -2.56
C MET A 181 -20.14 -23.08 -2.77
N HIS A 182 -21.04 -22.45 -2.02
CA HIS A 182 -21.25 -21.01 -2.11
C HIS A 182 -19.99 -20.22 -1.74
N LYS A 183 -19.24 -20.65 -0.71
CA LYS A 183 -17.96 -20.05 -0.36
C LYS A 183 -16.92 -20.18 -1.49
N GLN A 184 -16.78 -21.37 -2.09
CA GLN A 184 -15.87 -21.56 -3.22
C GLN A 184 -16.26 -20.72 -4.44
N LEU A 185 -17.56 -20.59 -4.69
CA LEU A 185 -18.09 -19.73 -5.73
C LEU A 185 -17.71 -18.27 -5.48
N LEU A 186 -17.96 -17.75 -4.27
CA LEU A 186 -17.60 -16.37 -3.92
C LEU A 186 -16.09 -16.13 -4.02
N ASP A 187 -15.25 -17.07 -3.57
CA ASP A 187 -13.79 -16.99 -3.73
C ASP A 187 -13.41 -16.93 -5.23
N HIS A 188 -14.03 -17.77 -6.07
CA HIS A 188 -13.77 -17.78 -7.51
C HIS A 188 -14.26 -16.52 -8.23
N ILE A 189 -15.46 -16.02 -7.90
CA ILE A 189 -15.99 -14.76 -8.43
C ILE A 189 -15.03 -13.62 -8.06
N ARG A 190 -14.55 -13.58 -6.81
CA ARG A 190 -13.62 -12.55 -6.35
C ARG A 190 -12.31 -12.59 -7.15
N GLU A 191 -11.79 -13.77 -7.48
CA GLU A 191 -10.63 -13.94 -8.37
C GLU A 191 -10.89 -13.45 -9.80
N GLU A 192 -12.03 -13.82 -10.40
CA GLU A 192 -12.40 -13.38 -11.76
C GLU A 192 -12.63 -11.86 -11.82
N LYS A 193 -13.20 -11.26 -10.77
CA LYS A 193 -13.43 -9.81 -10.66
C LYS A 193 -12.13 -9.01 -10.66
N ILE A 194 -10.98 -9.59 -10.31
CA ILE A 194 -9.68 -8.87 -10.26
C ILE A 194 -9.39 -8.17 -11.58
N GLY A 195 -9.67 -8.82 -12.72
CA GLY A 195 -9.40 -8.27 -14.05
C GLY A 195 -10.26 -7.05 -14.40
N PHE A 196 -11.32 -6.80 -13.63
CA PHE A 196 -12.28 -5.71 -13.83
C PHE A 196 -12.27 -4.72 -12.67
N TRP A 197 -11.37 -4.90 -11.71
CA TRP A 197 -11.40 -4.19 -10.43
C TRP A 197 -10.67 -2.87 -10.53
N GLU A 198 -11.39 -1.83 -10.95
CA GLU A 198 -10.92 -0.45 -10.98
C GLU A 198 -11.08 0.25 -9.62
N GLY A 199 -10.15 1.15 -9.34
CA GLY A 199 -10.15 1.99 -8.15
C GLY A 199 -10.73 3.39 -8.43
N TRP A 200 -10.91 4.16 -7.38
CA TRP A 200 -11.27 5.58 -7.47
C TRP A 200 -10.01 6.42 -7.46
N ARG A 201 -9.75 7.16 -8.54
CA ARG A 201 -8.59 8.07 -8.60
C ARG A 201 -8.78 9.21 -7.62
N ALA A 202 -7.73 9.57 -6.86
CA ALA A 202 -7.78 10.63 -5.85
C ALA A 202 -8.24 11.98 -6.41
N ARG A 203 -7.84 12.29 -7.65
CA ARG A 203 -8.22 13.52 -8.37
C ARG A 203 -9.71 13.65 -8.70
N SER A 204 -10.42 12.53 -8.76
CA SER A 204 -11.85 12.49 -9.15
C SER A 204 -12.76 12.16 -7.97
N LEU A 205 -12.23 12.15 -6.75
CA LEU A 205 -12.93 11.69 -5.57
C LEU A 205 -12.78 12.73 -4.47
N THR A 206 -13.85 13.40 -4.04
CA THR A 206 -13.80 14.27 -2.85
C THR A 206 -13.65 13.44 -1.57
N ILE A 207 -13.33 14.08 -0.43
CA ILE A 207 -13.27 13.38 0.86
C ILE A 207 -14.64 12.79 1.22
N GLU A 208 -15.72 13.56 1.03
CA GLU A 208 -17.08 13.12 1.31
C GLU A 208 -17.47 11.92 0.43
N GLN A 209 -17.08 11.95 -0.84
CA GLN A 209 -17.28 10.83 -1.76
C GLN A 209 -16.48 9.60 -1.34
N LEU A 210 -15.20 9.75 -0.95
CA LEU A 210 -14.37 8.65 -0.44
C LEU A 210 -15.05 7.97 0.77
N LEU A 211 -15.47 8.75 1.75
CA LEU A 211 -16.12 8.24 2.96
C LEU A 211 -17.49 7.61 2.65
N THR A 212 -18.23 8.16 1.70
CA THR A 212 -19.51 7.58 1.25
C THR A 212 -19.29 6.22 0.57
N VAL A 213 -18.29 6.10 -0.30
CA VAL A 213 -17.95 4.83 -0.94
C VAL A 213 -17.45 3.82 0.08
N TYR A 214 -16.63 4.25 1.06
CA TYR A 214 -16.17 3.36 2.13
C TYR A 214 -17.33 2.80 2.96
N LYS A 215 -18.30 3.63 3.36
CA LYS A 215 -19.51 3.18 4.07
C LYS A 215 -20.31 2.17 3.25
N LYS A 216 -20.52 2.45 1.96
CA LYS A 216 -21.18 1.52 1.03
C LYS A 216 -20.41 0.20 0.89
N ALA A 217 -19.07 0.25 0.91
CA ALA A 217 -18.24 -0.94 0.85
C ALA A 217 -18.41 -1.82 2.11
N ILE A 218 -18.53 -1.19 3.30
CA ILE A 218 -18.82 -1.89 4.55
C ILE A 218 -20.19 -2.57 4.49
N GLU A 219 -21.23 -1.86 4.04
CA GLU A 219 -22.59 -2.43 3.88
C GLU A 219 -22.59 -3.63 2.93
N LYS A 220 -21.86 -3.54 1.81
CA LYS A 220 -21.69 -4.67 0.88
C LYS A 220 -20.91 -5.84 1.50
N ALA A 221 -19.90 -5.56 2.30
CA ALA A 221 -19.14 -6.59 3.01
C ALA A 221 -20.01 -7.29 4.09
N GLU A 222 -20.87 -6.54 4.76
CA GLU A 222 -21.84 -7.07 5.74
C GLU A 222 -22.86 -8.00 5.11
N ALA A 223 -23.31 -7.68 3.88
CA ALA A 223 -24.17 -8.57 3.10
C ALA A 223 -23.51 -9.90 2.70
N GLN A 224 -22.18 -10.00 2.82
CA GLN A 224 -21.38 -11.17 2.39
C GLN A 224 -20.59 -11.79 3.55
N PRO A 225 -21.24 -12.27 4.63
CA PRO A 225 -20.56 -12.69 5.87
C PRO A 225 -19.67 -13.95 5.71
N LYS A 226 -19.83 -14.68 4.60
CA LYS A 226 -19.09 -15.93 4.31
C LYS A 226 -17.78 -15.68 3.57
N LEU A 227 -17.59 -14.48 3.02
CA LEU A 227 -16.37 -14.13 2.32
C LEU A 227 -15.23 -13.99 3.32
N ARG A 228 -14.13 -14.67 3.00
CA ARG A 228 -12.90 -14.64 3.82
C ARG A 228 -12.38 -13.22 3.96
N ASN A 229 -11.54 -13.05 4.99
CA ASN A 229 -10.85 -11.82 5.33
C ASN A 229 -10.33 -11.08 4.09
N SER A 230 -10.89 -9.89 3.86
CA SER A 230 -10.55 -8.90 2.83
C SER A 230 -9.04 -8.66 2.73
N ILE A 231 -8.36 -8.63 3.87
CA ILE A 231 -6.93 -8.36 3.99
C ILE A 231 -6.08 -9.42 3.31
N ARG A 232 -6.33 -10.70 3.61
CA ARG A 232 -5.56 -11.80 3.01
C ARG A 232 -5.68 -11.75 1.49
N PHE A 233 -6.90 -11.66 0.98
CA PHE A 233 -7.15 -11.60 -0.45
C PHE A 233 -6.41 -10.41 -1.10
N THR A 234 -6.45 -9.25 -0.46
CA THR A 234 -5.77 -8.03 -0.94
C THR A 234 -4.26 -8.20 -0.99
N ILE A 235 -3.66 -8.83 0.03
CA ILE A 235 -2.23 -9.11 0.06
C ILE A 235 -1.85 -10.07 -1.06
N GLU A 236 -2.58 -11.19 -1.21
CA GLU A 236 -2.31 -12.16 -2.28
C GLU A 236 -2.45 -11.52 -3.68
N ARG A 237 -3.48 -10.70 -3.89
CA ARG A 237 -3.67 -9.91 -5.11
C ARG A 237 -2.50 -8.97 -5.36
N SER A 238 -2.03 -8.27 -4.33
CA SER A 238 -0.91 -7.33 -4.43
C SER A 238 0.39 -8.05 -4.80
N ILE A 239 0.64 -9.23 -4.23
CA ILE A 239 1.79 -10.07 -4.61
C ILE A 239 1.69 -10.53 -6.07
N ALA A 240 0.49 -10.92 -6.52
CA ALA A 240 0.27 -11.31 -7.91
C ALA A 240 0.48 -10.13 -8.88
N LEU A 241 0.04 -8.93 -8.51
CA LEU A 241 0.28 -7.70 -9.27
C LEU A 241 1.78 -7.44 -9.41
N GLN A 242 2.55 -7.54 -8.31
CA GLN A 242 4.01 -7.42 -8.34
C GLN A 242 4.66 -8.35 -9.36
N SER A 243 4.27 -9.63 -9.35
CA SER A 243 4.85 -10.63 -10.24
C SER A 243 4.63 -10.26 -11.71
N ARG A 244 3.48 -9.65 -12.04
CA ARG A 244 3.17 -9.18 -13.39
C ARG A 244 3.95 -7.94 -13.78
N LEU A 245 3.99 -6.93 -12.91
CA LEU A 245 4.75 -5.70 -13.15
C LEU A 245 6.24 -6.04 -13.34
N SER A 246 6.79 -6.97 -12.55
CA SER A 246 8.18 -7.40 -12.69
C SER A 246 8.52 -8.05 -14.04
N ASN A 247 7.53 -8.60 -14.75
CA ASN A 247 7.71 -9.16 -16.08
C ASN A 247 7.57 -8.11 -17.20
N ASN A 248 7.04 -6.92 -16.89
CA ASN A 248 6.84 -5.85 -17.85
C ASN A 248 7.88 -4.73 -17.65
N LYS A 249 8.84 -4.62 -18.57
CA LYS A 249 9.91 -3.61 -18.50
C LYS A 249 9.40 -2.16 -18.55
N THR A 250 8.17 -1.93 -19.01
CA THR A 250 7.57 -0.58 -19.09
C THR A 250 6.66 -0.28 -17.90
N SER A 251 6.56 -1.16 -16.89
CA SER A 251 5.68 -0.92 -15.75
C SER A 251 6.20 0.19 -14.84
N HIS A 252 5.32 1.12 -14.47
CA HIS A 252 5.65 2.14 -13.48
C HIS A 252 5.78 1.52 -12.07
N PRO A 253 6.81 1.93 -11.28
CA PRO A 253 6.92 1.57 -9.88
C PRO A 253 5.61 1.87 -9.12
N THR A 254 5.17 0.95 -8.28
CA THR A 254 3.85 1.02 -7.62
C THR A 254 3.98 0.67 -6.14
N ASN A 255 3.47 1.54 -5.26
CA ASN A 255 3.37 1.25 -3.84
C ASN A 255 1.91 0.96 -3.47
N ILE A 256 1.68 -0.17 -2.81
CA ILE A 256 0.41 -0.51 -2.20
C ILE A 256 0.44 -0.08 -0.74
N ILE A 257 -0.56 0.69 -0.31
CA ILE A 257 -0.82 1.01 1.10
C ILE A 257 -2.10 0.28 1.51
N LEU A 258 -2.03 -0.57 2.52
CA LEU A 258 -3.18 -1.32 3.04
C LEU A 258 -3.50 -0.83 4.45
N LEU A 259 -4.61 -0.10 4.59
CA LEU A 259 -5.14 0.36 5.87
C LEU A 259 -5.97 -0.78 6.46
N ALA A 260 -5.40 -1.51 7.43
CA ALA A 260 -5.94 -2.77 7.92
C ALA A 260 -6.25 -2.74 9.41
N ALA A 261 -7.39 -3.30 9.78
CA ALA A 261 -7.73 -3.60 11.16
C ALA A 261 -8.21 -5.05 11.34
N SER A 262 -8.38 -5.81 10.25
CA SER A 262 -8.84 -7.19 10.32
C SER A 262 -7.72 -8.17 10.64
N PRO A 263 -7.98 -9.17 11.50
CA PRO A 263 -6.98 -10.14 11.89
C PRO A 263 -6.72 -11.21 10.84
N LEU A 264 -5.44 -11.48 10.53
CA LEU A 264 -5.07 -12.67 9.75
C LEU A 264 -5.16 -13.94 10.61
N GLU A 265 -5.66 -15.03 10.04
CA GLU A 265 -5.60 -16.34 10.69
C GLU A 265 -4.26 -17.06 10.38
N PRO A 266 -3.79 -18.00 11.24
CA PRO A 266 -2.55 -18.72 11.02
C PRO A 266 -2.44 -19.39 9.64
N LYS A 267 -3.53 -20.00 9.16
CA LYS A 267 -3.56 -20.66 7.85
C LYS A 267 -3.39 -19.66 6.70
N GLU A 268 -3.90 -18.45 6.85
CA GLU A 268 -3.80 -17.38 5.87
C GLU A 268 -2.37 -16.84 5.80
N VAL A 269 -1.72 -16.69 6.95
CA VAL A 269 -0.30 -16.29 7.03
C VAL A 269 0.59 -17.27 6.29
N GLU A 270 0.41 -18.57 6.49
CA GLU A 270 1.21 -19.58 5.79
C GLU A 270 0.99 -19.56 4.26
N GLN A 271 -0.24 -19.26 3.83
CA GLN A 271 -0.54 -19.09 2.40
C GLN A 271 0.14 -17.85 1.83
N ILE A 272 0.10 -16.71 2.54
CA ILE A 272 0.80 -15.49 2.14
C ILE A 272 2.32 -15.72 2.10
N LYS A 273 2.90 -16.36 3.13
CA LYS A 273 4.33 -16.70 3.16
C LYS A 273 4.76 -17.52 1.94
N LYS A 274 3.95 -18.50 1.54
CA LYS A 274 4.21 -19.30 0.34
C LYS A 274 4.25 -18.44 -0.93
N ARG A 275 3.35 -17.45 -1.05
CA ARG A 275 3.32 -16.51 -2.17
C ARG A 275 4.52 -15.55 -2.15
N LEU A 276 4.86 -14.99 -0.99
CA LEU A 276 6.02 -14.11 -0.82
C LEU A 276 7.34 -14.81 -1.19
N LYS A 277 7.49 -16.10 -0.88
CA LYS A 277 8.67 -16.90 -1.29
C LYS A 277 8.83 -17.02 -2.81
N ALA A 278 7.75 -16.86 -3.59
CA ALA A 278 7.79 -16.93 -5.04
C ALA A 278 8.15 -15.59 -5.70
N VAL A 279 8.26 -14.50 -4.94
CA VAL A 279 8.64 -13.18 -5.44
C VAL A 279 10.09 -13.20 -5.91
N LYS A 280 10.30 -12.78 -7.16
CA LYS A 280 11.61 -12.86 -7.82
C LYS A 280 12.54 -11.67 -7.50
N GLY A 281 12.01 -10.54 -7.05
CA GLY A 281 12.76 -9.31 -6.75
C GLY A 281 11.86 -8.07 -6.87
N GLY A 282 12.45 -6.88 -6.97
CA GLY A 282 11.72 -5.63 -7.27
C GLY A 282 11.20 -4.87 -6.05
N GLY A 283 11.70 -5.12 -4.83
CA GLY A 283 11.27 -4.43 -3.62
C GLY A 283 11.51 -2.92 -3.59
N SER A 284 12.42 -2.41 -4.42
CA SER A 284 12.61 -0.98 -4.63
C SER A 284 11.53 -0.35 -5.50
N GLU A 285 10.97 -1.11 -6.44
CA GLU A 285 9.98 -0.67 -7.43
C GLU A 285 8.56 -0.93 -6.94
N PHE A 286 8.37 -1.98 -6.14
CA PHE A 286 7.09 -2.42 -5.62
C PHE A 286 7.15 -2.72 -4.12
N SER A 287 6.18 -2.21 -3.36
CA SER A 287 6.02 -2.54 -1.95
C SER A 287 4.56 -2.63 -1.54
N ILE A 288 4.29 -3.46 -0.54
CA ILE A 288 3.04 -3.57 0.20
C ILE A 288 3.32 -3.03 1.60
N GLN A 289 2.88 -1.81 1.86
CA GLN A 289 2.95 -1.20 3.18
C GLN A 289 1.61 -1.43 3.89
N VAL A 290 1.59 -2.26 4.91
CA VAL A 290 0.44 -2.42 5.79
C VAL A 290 0.50 -1.39 6.91
N VAL A 291 -0.56 -0.61 7.04
CA VAL A 291 -0.83 0.27 8.17
C VAL A 291 -1.84 -0.47 9.04
N LEU A 292 -1.34 -1.12 10.08
CA LEU A 292 -2.13 -1.99 10.94
C LEU A 292 -2.64 -1.20 12.14
N PHE A 293 -3.95 -1.17 12.35
CA PHE A 293 -4.60 -0.66 13.55
C PHE A 293 -4.83 -1.85 14.48
N ASP A 294 -4.00 -1.98 15.52
CA ASP A 294 -3.89 -3.19 16.35
C ASP A 294 -4.13 -2.99 17.84
N GLY A 295 -4.61 -1.83 18.29
CA GLY A 295 -4.80 -1.57 19.72
C GLY A 295 -5.88 -2.44 20.36
N ASN A 296 -6.89 -2.85 19.59
CA ASN A 296 -7.92 -3.80 20.03
C ASN A 296 -7.70 -5.23 19.51
N LEU A 297 -6.67 -5.47 18.71
CA LEU A 297 -6.35 -6.80 18.20
C LEU A 297 -5.59 -7.62 19.24
N SER A 298 -5.78 -8.94 19.22
CA SER A 298 -4.97 -9.82 20.07
C SER A 298 -3.49 -9.73 19.67
N LYS A 299 -2.59 -9.88 20.65
CA LYS A 299 -1.14 -9.84 20.40
C LYS A 299 -0.70 -10.84 19.32
N ASP A 300 -1.42 -11.95 19.17
CA ASP A 300 -1.15 -12.95 18.14
C ASP A 300 -1.40 -12.45 16.72
N VAL A 301 -2.36 -11.54 16.54
CA VAL A 301 -2.69 -10.97 15.23
C VAL A 301 -1.60 -10.01 14.75
N ALA A 302 -1.16 -9.09 15.60
CA ALA A 302 -0.02 -8.21 15.29
C ALA A 302 1.26 -9.03 15.02
N ARG A 303 1.43 -10.16 15.71
CA ARG A 303 2.55 -11.10 15.47
C ARG A 303 2.51 -11.67 14.05
N PHE A 304 1.34 -11.94 13.48
CA PHE A 304 1.24 -12.51 12.14
C PHE A 304 1.70 -11.55 11.04
N HIS A 305 1.31 -10.28 11.09
CA HIS A 305 1.83 -9.28 10.17
C HIS A 305 3.34 -9.08 10.33
N ARG A 306 3.85 -9.11 11.57
CA ARG A 306 5.29 -9.06 11.84
C ARG A 306 6.05 -10.26 11.25
N GLN A 307 5.47 -11.46 11.34
CA GLN A 307 6.07 -12.65 10.71
C GLN A 307 6.14 -12.53 9.18
N LEU A 308 5.22 -11.80 8.56
CA LEU A 308 5.25 -11.54 7.12
C LEU A 308 6.30 -10.47 6.76
N ASP A 309 6.41 -9.41 7.55
CA ASP A 309 7.44 -8.36 7.45
C ASP A 309 8.86 -8.93 7.58
N GLU A 310 9.06 -9.90 8.47
CA GLU A 310 10.37 -10.53 8.70
C GLU A 310 10.66 -11.70 7.73
N GLN A 311 9.75 -12.02 6.80
CA GLN A 311 9.82 -13.23 5.97
C GLN A 311 10.88 -13.16 4.87
N GLN A 312 11.18 -11.98 4.34
CA GLN A 312 12.13 -11.75 3.25
C GLN A 312 13.09 -10.62 3.59
N SER A 313 14.17 -10.50 2.82
CA SER A 313 15.10 -9.37 2.93
C SER A 313 15.65 -8.98 1.57
N GLY A 314 16.23 -7.78 1.48
CA GLY A 314 16.90 -7.31 0.27
C GLY A 314 15.91 -6.97 -0.84
N ALA A 315 16.17 -7.43 -2.08
CA ALA A 315 15.34 -7.07 -3.24
C ALA A 315 14.02 -7.84 -3.32
N ARG A 316 13.85 -8.91 -2.52
CA ARG A 316 12.61 -9.73 -2.47
C ARG A 316 11.67 -9.28 -1.35
N ASP A 317 12.14 -8.39 -0.50
CA ASP A 317 11.34 -7.80 0.55
C ASP A 317 10.41 -6.75 -0.07
N ILE A 318 9.15 -7.12 -0.15
CA ILE A 318 8.07 -6.30 -0.71
C ILE A 318 6.97 -6.06 0.32
N TYR A 319 7.12 -6.52 1.56
CA TYR A 319 6.04 -6.48 2.55
C TYR A 319 6.55 -5.81 3.81
N SER A 320 5.99 -4.65 4.13
CA SER A 320 6.30 -3.95 5.36
C SER A 320 5.05 -3.69 6.19
N THR A 321 5.18 -3.67 7.51
CA THR A 321 4.07 -3.33 8.41
C THR A 321 4.45 -2.26 9.41
N ILE A 322 3.56 -1.28 9.62
CA ILE A 322 3.60 -0.34 10.73
C ILE A 322 2.29 -0.45 11.53
N SER A 323 2.43 -0.72 12.83
CA SER A 323 1.28 -0.84 13.75
C SER A 323 0.98 0.46 14.50
N PHE A 324 -0.30 0.77 14.69
CA PHE A 324 -0.81 1.87 15.50
C PHE A 324 -1.87 1.38 16.49
N ASN A 325 -1.82 1.97 17.69
CA ASN A 325 -2.93 1.95 18.63
C ASN A 325 -3.89 3.09 18.26
N GLU A 326 -5.16 2.76 18.09
CA GLU A 326 -6.22 3.60 17.55
C GLU A 326 -6.46 4.82 18.45
N ALA A 327 -6.69 4.58 19.75
CA ALA A 327 -6.90 5.65 20.72
C ALA A 327 -5.73 6.65 20.74
N LYS A 328 -4.47 6.17 20.68
CA LYS A 328 -3.30 7.05 20.57
C LYS A 328 -3.25 7.78 19.22
N LEU A 329 -3.57 7.11 18.12
CA LEU A 329 -3.56 7.75 16.80
C LEU A 329 -4.62 8.86 16.69
N LEU A 330 -5.83 8.62 17.17
CA LEU A 330 -6.91 9.61 17.19
C LEU A 330 -6.60 10.79 18.13
N SER A 331 -5.98 10.51 19.28
CA SER A 331 -5.64 11.55 20.27
C SER A 331 -4.33 12.29 20.02
N LYS A 332 -3.40 11.75 19.22
CA LYS A 332 -2.07 12.37 18.99
C LYS A 332 -1.75 12.67 17.52
N GLY A 333 -2.48 12.07 16.59
CA GLY A 333 -2.21 12.14 15.16
C GLY A 333 -0.96 11.34 14.76
N LEU A 334 -0.69 11.33 13.45
CA LEU A 334 0.53 10.77 12.88
C LEU A 334 1.73 11.67 13.18
N SER A 335 2.90 11.09 13.41
CA SER A 335 4.18 11.82 13.33
C SER A 335 4.68 11.93 11.89
N SER A 336 5.61 12.85 11.64
CA SER A 336 6.32 12.97 10.35
C SER A 336 7.05 11.68 9.98
N LEU A 337 7.72 11.05 10.95
CA LEU A 337 8.42 9.78 10.79
C LEU A 337 7.47 8.65 10.41
N ALA A 338 6.31 8.56 11.06
CA ALA A 338 5.28 7.59 10.73
C ALA A 338 4.78 7.78 9.29
N LEU A 339 4.49 9.02 8.90
CA LEU A 339 4.07 9.33 7.54
C LEU A 339 5.15 8.98 6.51
N LYS A 340 6.42 9.29 6.81
CA LYS A 340 7.56 8.88 5.99
C LYS A 340 7.59 7.36 5.83
N THR A 341 7.42 6.59 6.91
CA THR A 341 7.35 5.13 6.84
C THR A 341 6.21 4.64 5.95
N ILE A 342 5.01 5.20 6.09
CA ILE A 342 3.84 4.81 5.30
C ILE A 342 4.08 5.05 3.80
N LEU A 343 4.60 6.22 3.42
CA LEU A 343 4.79 6.58 2.01
C LEU A 343 6.02 5.93 1.35
N ASN A 344 7.00 5.50 2.16
CA ASN A 344 8.30 5.01 1.71
C ASN A 344 8.56 3.54 2.10
N GLY A 345 7.53 2.70 2.21
CA GLY A 345 7.69 1.28 2.58
C GLY A 345 8.66 0.47 1.69
N HIS A 346 8.88 0.90 0.44
CA HIS A 346 9.87 0.33 -0.49
C HIS A 346 11.33 0.73 -0.19
N SER A 347 11.55 1.77 0.62
CA SER A 347 12.89 2.28 0.90
C SER A 347 13.57 1.43 1.97
N LYS A 348 14.70 0.81 1.63
CA LYS A 348 15.52 0.02 2.57
C LYS A 348 15.97 0.82 3.79
N GLU A 349 16.22 2.12 3.63
CA GLU A 349 16.61 3.00 4.74
C GLU A 349 15.46 3.12 5.75
N VAL A 350 14.24 3.33 5.23
CA VAL A 350 13.03 3.49 6.04
C VAL A 350 12.62 2.16 6.68
N ALA A 351 12.69 1.05 5.93
CA ALA A 351 12.39 -0.29 6.44
C ALA A 351 13.32 -0.73 7.59
N ARG A 352 14.58 -0.28 7.59
CA ARG A 352 15.53 -0.56 8.67
C ARG A 352 15.27 0.26 9.94
N THR A 353 14.67 1.44 9.80
CA THR A 353 14.35 2.31 10.93
C THR A 353 13.05 1.86 11.58
N LYS A 354 13.13 0.91 12.51
CA LYS A 354 11.99 0.53 13.34
C LYS A 354 11.63 1.68 14.29
N LEU A 355 10.49 2.33 14.07
CA LEU A 355 10.00 3.40 14.93
C LEU A 355 9.62 2.86 16.32
N SER A 356 10.09 3.55 17.36
CA SER A 356 9.64 3.32 18.74
C SER A 356 8.15 3.66 18.89
N ALA A 357 7.53 3.23 19.98
CA ALA A 357 6.12 3.52 20.23
C ALA A 357 5.82 5.04 20.20
N ASP A 358 6.69 5.87 20.78
CA ASP A 358 6.48 7.31 20.86
C ASP A 358 6.79 8.02 19.54
N GLN A 359 7.71 7.49 18.74
CA GLN A 359 8.07 8.05 17.43
C GLN A 359 6.95 7.93 16.38
N LYS A 360 5.93 7.11 16.63
CA LYS A 360 4.80 6.90 15.70
C LYS A 360 3.73 8.00 15.79
N TYR A 361 3.64 8.67 16.93
CA TYR A 361 2.55 9.59 17.22
C TYR A 361 3.06 11.02 17.28
N GLY A 362 2.23 11.94 16.80
CA GLY A 362 2.50 13.38 16.89
C GLY A 362 2.29 13.91 18.31
N ILE A 363 2.36 15.24 18.42
CA ILE A 363 2.19 15.97 19.69
C ILE A 363 0.74 16.46 19.85
N HIS A 364 -0.10 16.38 18.81
CA HIS A 364 -1.40 17.06 18.78
C HIS A 364 -2.47 16.37 17.90
N GLY A 365 -3.20 15.41 18.46
CA GLY A 365 -4.50 14.95 17.94
C GLY A 365 -5.61 15.31 18.94
N GLY A 366 -6.85 14.99 18.63
CA GLY A 366 -7.93 15.05 19.64
C GLY A 366 -9.01 16.13 19.46
N ALA A 367 -9.21 16.66 18.26
CA ALA A 367 -10.46 17.34 17.93
C ALA A 367 -10.99 16.81 16.60
N SER A 368 -12.27 17.09 16.30
CA SER A 368 -12.91 16.83 15.02
C SER A 368 -11.91 17.00 13.88
N LEU A 369 -11.87 16.00 12.99
CA LEU A 369 -10.82 15.86 12.01
C LEU A 369 -10.97 16.90 10.89
N ASN A 370 -10.66 18.15 11.20
CA ASN A 370 -10.70 19.25 10.26
C ASN A 370 -9.41 19.26 9.46
N LEU A 371 -9.47 18.55 8.35
CA LEU A 371 -8.40 18.53 7.37
C LEU A 371 -8.27 19.91 6.70
N PRO A 372 -7.04 20.38 6.43
CA PRO A 372 -6.82 21.63 5.70
C PRO A 372 -7.35 21.55 4.27
N ALA A 373 -7.58 22.70 3.65
CA ALA A 373 -7.88 22.76 2.23
C ALA A 373 -6.64 22.32 1.40
N VAL A 374 -6.87 21.84 0.18
CA VAL A 374 -5.81 21.42 -0.76
C VAL A 374 -4.77 22.53 -0.95
N ALA A 375 -5.22 23.78 -1.13
CA ALA A 375 -4.35 24.93 -1.32
C ALA A 375 -3.40 25.18 -0.14
N GLU A 376 -3.87 24.95 1.09
CA GLU A 376 -3.06 25.14 2.30
C GLU A 376 -2.00 24.04 2.44
N LEU A 377 -2.32 22.81 2.01
CA LEU A 377 -1.34 21.74 1.91
C LEU A 377 -0.33 22.00 0.80
N GLN A 378 -0.76 22.48 -0.36
CA GLN A 378 0.14 22.88 -1.43
C GLN A 378 1.14 23.93 -0.94
N LYS A 379 0.66 24.94 -0.18
CA LYS A 379 1.53 25.90 0.50
C LYS A 379 2.50 25.24 1.48
N ALA A 380 2.01 24.34 2.35
CA ALA A 380 2.84 23.64 3.32
C ALA A 380 3.93 22.78 2.66
N LEU A 381 3.64 22.23 1.48
CA LEU A 381 4.52 21.44 0.65
C LEU A 381 5.51 22.29 -0.17
N GLY A 382 5.35 23.62 -0.19
CA GLY A 382 6.13 24.52 -1.04
C GLY A 382 5.80 24.39 -2.54
N LEU A 383 4.56 23.99 -2.86
CA LEU A 383 4.06 23.78 -4.22
C LEU A 383 3.27 24.98 -4.77
N GLU A 384 3.30 26.13 -4.08
CA GLU A 384 2.70 27.37 -4.61
C GLU A 384 3.39 27.74 -5.92
N THR A 385 2.80 27.33 -7.04
CA THR A 385 3.17 27.79 -8.36
C THR A 385 2.76 29.25 -8.48
N SER A 386 3.74 30.11 -8.74
CA SER A 386 3.51 31.30 -9.53
C SER A 386 2.90 30.87 -10.88
N ARG A 387 1.57 31.02 -10.98
CA ARG A 387 0.67 30.79 -12.13
C ARG A 387 0.22 29.33 -12.39
N PRO A 388 -1.10 29.11 -12.60
CA PRO A 388 -1.70 27.79 -12.83
C PRO A 388 -1.52 27.21 -14.26
N GLU A 389 -0.80 27.88 -15.17
CA GLU A 389 -0.81 27.52 -16.60
C GLU A 389 0.42 26.71 -17.09
N GLU A 390 1.44 26.46 -16.27
CA GLU A 390 2.70 25.83 -16.73
C GLU A 390 3.05 24.46 -16.12
N GLN A 391 2.10 23.77 -15.46
CA GLN A 391 2.30 22.35 -15.15
C GLN A 391 1.86 21.48 -16.34
N THR A 392 2.70 21.41 -17.36
CA THR A 392 2.61 20.33 -18.35
C THR A 392 2.95 19.02 -17.65
N LEU A 393 1.92 18.23 -17.31
CA LEU A 393 2.06 16.84 -16.89
C LEU A 393 2.72 16.05 -18.03
N VAL A 394 4.01 15.73 -17.90
CA VAL A 394 4.69 14.79 -18.80
C VAL A 394 4.48 13.38 -18.28
N PHE A 395 3.25 12.87 -18.28
CA PHE A 395 2.99 11.43 -18.14
C PHE A 395 1.73 11.07 -18.93
N GLY A 396 1.87 10.10 -19.84
CA GLY A 396 0.79 9.62 -20.69
C GLY A 396 -0.29 8.91 -19.87
N ASP A 397 -1.49 8.83 -20.45
CA ASP A 397 -2.62 8.05 -19.93
C ASP A 397 -2.25 6.56 -19.84
N VAL A 398 -1.56 6.17 -18.77
CA VAL A 398 -1.36 4.76 -18.46
C VAL A 398 -2.58 4.32 -17.67
N GLN A 399 -3.56 3.75 -18.38
CA GLN A 399 -4.54 2.88 -17.74
C GLN A 399 -3.80 1.77 -16.98
N ALA A 400 -4.28 1.44 -15.77
CA ALA A 400 -3.88 0.18 -15.16
C ALA A 400 -4.14 -0.93 -16.19
N PRO A 401 -3.16 -1.78 -16.53
CA PRO A 401 -3.34 -2.75 -17.60
C PRO A 401 -4.47 -3.73 -17.25
N VAL A 402 -5.61 -3.59 -17.92
CA VAL A 402 -6.71 -4.56 -17.94
C VAL A 402 -6.29 -5.73 -18.82
N VAL A 403 -5.57 -6.69 -18.27
CA VAL A 403 -5.11 -7.88 -19.00
C VAL A 403 -5.63 -9.16 -18.34
N ASP A 404 -6.19 -10.03 -19.17
CA ASP A 404 -6.84 -11.29 -18.80
C ASP A 404 -5.95 -12.18 -17.92
N LEU A 405 -6.53 -12.69 -16.83
CA LEU A 405 -5.88 -13.55 -15.83
C LEU A 405 -5.53 -14.96 -16.34
N LYS A 406 -5.83 -15.32 -17.60
CA LYS A 406 -5.77 -16.70 -18.08
C LYS A 406 -4.40 -17.20 -18.57
N GLU A 407 -3.38 -16.36 -18.73
CA GLU A 407 -2.08 -16.78 -19.31
C GLU A 407 -0.95 -17.10 -18.31
N ALA A 408 -1.27 -17.43 -17.05
CA ALA A 408 -0.27 -17.94 -16.12
C ALA A 408 -0.57 -19.39 -15.73
N GLY A 409 -0.51 -20.30 -16.70
CA GLY A 409 -0.72 -21.72 -16.44
C GLY A 409 -0.60 -22.60 -17.66
N ASP A 410 0.59 -22.69 -18.26
CA ASP A 410 1.17 -23.97 -18.66
C ASP A 410 2.64 -23.80 -19.06
N GLY A 411 3.51 -24.27 -18.17
CA GLY A 411 4.96 -24.30 -18.37
C GLY A 411 5.54 -25.53 -17.68
N LYS A 412 5.13 -26.71 -18.16
CA LYS A 412 5.90 -27.94 -18.00
C LYS A 412 6.61 -28.22 -19.32
N VAL A 413 7.93 -28.02 -19.35
CA VAL A 413 8.94 -29.05 -19.68
C VAL A 413 10.14 -28.77 -18.81
#